data_AF-A0A9P6PD26-F1
#
_entry.id   AF-A0A9P6PD26-F1
#
_cell.length_a   1.000
_cell.length_b   1.000
_cell.length_c   1.000
_cell.angle_alpha   90.00
_cell.angle_beta   90.00
_cell.angle_gamma   90.00
#
_symmetry.space_group_name_H-M   'P 1'
#
loop_
_entity.id
_entity.type
_entity.pdbx_description
1 polymer ?
#
loop_
_entity_poly.entity_id
_entity_poly.type
_entity_poly.pdbx_seq_one_letter_code
_entity_poly.pdbx_strand_id
1 'polypeptide(L)'
;MDEYGFEARLRHLEHILAGQQATHLERATQQSLSRRIDALRKELQTVYHNSKSINDFITKYNTHAKLLNPNNSILELEREILAPGTKLELVLAAQDDLEKFATEVKQIKALESVVSGAEYNAVEKLGPELAPLEVAHAEQLKQLTDVTQRVSTLMENYNGVINTLSEIFISWDDILATMESHMSALEREKGISQT
;
A
#
# COMPACT_ATOMS: atom_id res chain seq x y z
N MET A 1 -11.35 -14.43 9.23
CA MET A 1 -11.53 -14.69 7.78
C MET A 1 -12.01 -16.13 7.72
N ASP A 2 -13.33 -16.31 7.76
CA ASP A 2 -13.91 -17.60 8.13
C ASP A 2 -13.95 -18.53 6.92
N GLU A 3 -12.97 -19.43 6.86
CA GLU A 3 -12.78 -20.43 5.80
C GLU A 3 -14.04 -21.29 5.57
N TYR A 4 -14.85 -21.47 6.62
CA TYR A 4 -16.11 -22.23 6.60
C TYR A 4 -17.35 -21.44 6.14
N GLY A 5 -17.30 -20.10 6.11
CA GLY A 5 -18.45 -19.27 5.76
C GLY A 5 -18.78 -19.34 4.26
N PHE A 6 -17.75 -19.41 3.42
CA PHE A 6 -17.92 -19.53 1.97
C PHE A 6 -18.44 -20.90 1.56
N GLU A 7 -17.97 -21.98 2.18
CA GLU A 7 -18.40 -23.33 1.85
C GLU A 7 -19.86 -23.57 2.27
N ALA A 8 -20.27 -23.08 3.44
CA ALA A 8 -21.67 -23.14 3.87
C ALA A 8 -22.59 -22.38 2.91
N ARG A 9 -22.15 -21.21 2.43
CA ARG A 9 -22.89 -20.40 1.45
C ARG A 9 -22.93 -21.07 0.08
N LEU A 10 -21.84 -21.71 -0.34
CA LEU A 10 -21.78 -22.47 -1.60
C LEU A 10 -22.76 -23.65 -1.57
N ARG A 11 -22.74 -24.46 -0.51
CA ARG A 11 -23.68 -25.57 -0.33
C ARG A 11 -25.14 -25.11 -0.29
N HIS A 12 -25.41 -23.95 0.34
CA HIS A 12 -26.74 -23.37 0.34
C HIS A 12 -27.19 -22.94 -1.07
N LEU A 13 -26.30 -22.34 -1.85
CA LEU A 13 -26.57 -21.97 -3.24
C LEU A 13 -26.78 -23.20 -4.13
N GLU A 14 -25.95 -24.23 -3.97
CA GLU A 14 -26.12 -25.52 -4.66
C GLU A 14 -27.45 -26.17 -4.31
N HIS A 15 -27.85 -26.15 -3.04
CA HIS A 15 -29.14 -26.67 -2.60
C HIS A 15 -30.31 -25.89 -3.21
N ILE A 16 -30.22 -24.56 -3.30
CA ILE A 16 -31.26 -23.71 -3.92
C ILE A 16 -31.35 -23.96 -5.44
N LEU A 17 -30.21 -24.14 -6.11
CA LEU A 17 -30.14 -24.26 -7.57
C LEU A 17 -30.50 -25.67 -8.09
N ALA A 18 -30.00 -26.71 -7.43
CA ALA A 18 -30.19 -28.10 -7.88
C ALA A 18 -31.41 -28.77 -7.24
N GLY A 19 -31.88 -28.27 -6.09
CA GLY A 19 -32.89 -28.95 -5.28
C GLY A 19 -32.40 -30.28 -4.70
N GLN A 20 -33.16 -30.84 -3.77
CA GLN A 20 -32.78 -32.01 -2.96
C GLN A 20 -32.66 -33.35 -3.75
N GLN A 21 -32.82 -33.33 -5.07
CA GLN A 21 -32.81 -34.51 -5.94
C GLN A 21 -32.00 -34.24 -7.21
N ALA A 22 -30.68 -34.39 -7.10
CA ALA A 22 -29.74 -34.35 -8.23
C ALA A 22 -30.02 -35.40 -9.33
N THR A 23 -30.96 -36.33 -9.10
CA THR A 23 -31.32 -37.41 -10.03
C THR A 23 -32.28 -37.00 -11.14
N HIS A 24 -32.89 -35.80 -11.10
CA HIS A 24 -33.83 -35.36 -12.14
C HIS A 24 -33.20 -34.44 -13.22
N LEU A 25 -31.90 -34.11 -13.09
CA LEU A 25 -31.18 -33.23 -14.00
C LEU A 25 -30.66 -33.92 -15.28
N GLU A 26 -30.58 -35.25 -15.32
CA GLU A 26 -30.11 -35.97 -16.52
C GLU A 26 -31.10 -35.89 -17.70
N ARG A 27 -32.38 -35.56 -17.48
CA ARG A 27 -33.40 -35.57 -18.53
C ARG A 27 -33.89 -34.19 -19.00
N ALA A 28 -33.36 -33.09 -18.44
CA ALA A 28 -33.90 -31.74 -18.74
C ALA A 28 -32.86 -30.60 -18.80
N THR A 29 -31.57 -30.88 -19.04
CA THR A 29 -30.48 -29.87 -18.94
C THR A 29 -29.85 -29.47 -20.28
N GLN A 30 -30.62 -29.43 -21.38
CA GLN A 30 -30.11 -28.81 -22.62
C GLN A 30 -30.28 -27.28 -22.68
N GLN A 31 -30.87 -26.67 -21.65
CA GLN A 31 -31.10 -25.22 -21.62
C GLN A 31 -30.56 -24.62 -20.31
N SER A 32 -29.85 -23.49 -20.43
CA SER A 32 -29.36 -22.75 -19.27
C SER A 32 -30.53 -22.29 -18.38
N LEU A 33 -30.31 -22.25 -17.06
CA LEU A 33 -31.30 -21.78 -16.09
C LEU A 33 -31.83 -20.37 -16.44
N SER A 34 -30.96 -19.53 -17.00
CA SER A 34 -31.33 -18.23 -17.57
C SER A 34 -32.41 -18.33 -18.65
N ARG A 35 -32.29 -19.27 -19.60
CA ARG A 35 -33.30 -19.45 -20.66
C ARG A 35 -34.64 -19.94 -20.12
N ARG A 36 -34.63 -20.77 -19.08
CA ARG A 36 -35.86 -21.24 -18.43
C ARG A 36 -36.53 -20.12 -17.64
N ILE A 37 -35.76 -19.30 -16.94
CA ILE A 37 -36.27 -18.10 -16.27
C ILE A 37 -36.81 -17.11 -17.31
N ASP A 38 -36.14 -16.93 -18.45
CA ASP A 38 -36.62 -16.03 -19.51
C ASP A 38 -37.90 -16.56 -20.17
N ALA A 39 -38.02 -17.87 -20.37
CA ALA A 39 -39.25 -18.50 -20.87
C ALA A 39 -40.40 -18.34 -19.87
N LEU A 40 -40.16 -18.66 -18.59
CA LEU A 40 -41.14 -18.45 -17.51
C LEU A 40 -41.51 -16.98 -17.37
N ARG A 41 -40.55 -16.07 -17.45
CA ARG A 41 -40.79 -14.62 -17.40
C ARG A 41 -41.69 -14.19 -18.56
N LYS A 42 -41.44 -14.69 -19.78
CA LYS A 42 -42.30 -14.42 -20.94
C LYS A 42 -43.71 -14.97 -20.72
N GLU A 43 -43.86 -16.20 -20.25
CA GLU A 43 -45.18 -16.76 -19.91
C GLU A 43 -45.89 -15.94 -18.83
N LEU A 44 -45.20 -15.63 -17.73
CA LEU A 44 -45.74 -14.84 -16.62
C LEU A 44 -46.12 -13.42 -17.09
N GLN A 45 -45.34 -12.83 -17.98
CA GLN A 45 -45.62 -11.53 -18.58
C GLN A 45 -46.84 -11.60 -19.53
N THR A 46 -47.01 -12.68 -20.29
CA THR A 46 -48.24 -12.89 -21.07
C THR A 46 -49.46 -13.06 -20.18
N VAL A 47 -49.35 -13.80 -19.07
CA VAL A 47 -50.44 -13.97 -18.08
C VAL A 47 -50.76 -12.63 -17.40
N TYR A 48 -49.73 -11.86 -17.03
CA TYR A 48 -49.87 -10.52 -16.46
C TYR A 48 -50.61 -9.56 -17.39
N HIS A 49 -50.29 -9.57 -18.68
CA HIS A 49 -50.99 -8.72 -19.66
C HIS A 49 -52.39 -9.24 -20.02
N ASN A 50 -52.62 -10.54 -19.99
CA ASN A 50 -53.91 -11.15 -20.33
C ASN A 50 -54.95 -11.05 -19.21
N SER A 51 -54.54 -10.81 -17.96
CA SER A 51 -55.44 -10.79 -16.80
C SER A 51 -55.55 -9.39 -16.19
N LYS A 52 -56.66 -8.70 -16.50
CA LYS A 52 -56.97 -7.38 -15.95
C LYS A 52 -57.05 -7.38 -14.41
N SER A 53 -57.52 -8.48 -13.82
CA SER A 53 -57.63 -8.65 -12.36
C SER A 53 -56.28 -8.65 -11.63
N ILE A 54 -55.24 -9.23 -12.24
CA ILE A 54 -53.89 -9.25 -11.68
C ILE A 54 -53.25 -7.87 -11.77
N ASN A 55 -53.48 -7.16 -12.87
CA ASN A 55 -53.03 -5.78 -13.03
C ASN A 55 -53.74 -4.84 -12.03
N ASP A 56 -55.04 -5.01 -11.82
CA ASP A 56 -55.81 -4.27 -10.80
C ASP A 56 -55.36 -4.61 -9.37
N PHE A 57 -54.99 -5.87 -9.10
CA PHE A 57 -54.43 -6.26 -7.81
C PHE A 57 -53.02 -5.68 -7.60
N ILE A 58 -52.16 -5.74 -8.61
CA ILE A 58 -50.77 -5.25 -8.53
C ILE A 58 -50.74 -3.73 -8.44
N THR A 59 -51.63 -3.02 -9.12
CA THR A 59 -51.78 -1.56 -8.96
C THR A 59 -52.20 -1.21 -7.53
N LYS A 60 -53.24 -1.87 -6.98
CA LYS A 60 -53.66 -1.69 -5.57
C LYS A 60 -52.55 -2.08 -4.58
N TYR A 61 -51.88 -3.20 -4.81
CA TYR A 61 -50.77 -3.65 -3.99
C TYR A 61 -49.63 -2.64 -4.03
N ASN A 62 -49.22 -2.14 -5.20
CA ASN A 62 -48.16 -1.14 -5.33
C ASN A 62 -48.54 0.19 -4.63
N THR A 63 -49.82 0.59 -4.65
CA THR A 63 -50.30 1.76 -3.90
C THR A 63 -50.13 1.57 -2.40
N HIS A 64 -50.37 0.37 -1.88
CA HIS A 64 -50.31 0.06 -0.45
C HIS A 64 -49.05 -0.69 -0.02
N ALA A 65 -48.11 -0.94 -0.93
CA ALA A 65 -46.91 -1.76 -0.69
C ALA A 65 -46.02 -1.15 0.40
N LYS A 66 -46.04 0.18 0.53
CA LYS A 66 -45.33 0.91 1.59
C LYS A 66 -45.94 0.65 2.98
N LEU A 67 -47.25 0.45 3.06
CA LEU A 67 -47.99 0.17 4.30
C LEU A 67 -48.01 -1.33 4.65
N LEU A 68 -47.82 -2.19 3.65
CA LEU A 68 -47.89 -3.64 3.83
C LEU A 68 -46.52 -4.28 4.01
N ASN A 69 -45.43 -3.54 3.77
CA ASN A 69 -44.09 -4.04 4.00
C ASN A 69 -43.75 -3.90 5.50
N PRO A 70 -43.60 -5.03 6.22
CA PRO A 70 -43.44 -5.04 7.67
C PRO A 70 -42.15 -4.34 8.14
N ASN A 71 -41.18 -4.13 7.23
CA ASN A 71 -39.93 -3.44 7.56
C ASN A 71 -40.06 -1.91 7.60
N ASN A 72 -41.12 -1.34 7.03
CA ASN A 72 -41.29 0.10 6.84
C ASN A 72 -42.50 0.63 7.61
N SER A 73 -43.59 -0.15 7.65
CA SER A 73 -44.88 0.37 8.12
C SER A 73 -44.94 0.68 9.61
N ILE A 74 -44.13 0.05 10.46
CA ILE A 74 -44.18 0.29 11.92
C ILE A 74 -43.39 1.56 12.28
N LEU A 75 -42.18 1.70 11.72
CA LEU A 75 -41.27 2.79 12.03
C LEU A 75 -41.68 4.12 11.38
N GLU A 76 -42.22 4.10 10.15
CA GLU A 76 -42.70 5.33 9.49
C GLU A 76 -43.99 5.84 10.15
N LEU A 77 -44.91 4.94 10.50
CA LEU A 77 -46.17 5.30 11.15
C LEU A 77 -45.94 5.83 12.57
N GLU A 78 -45.05 5.23 13.36
CA GLU A 78 -44.67 5.75 14.68
C GLU A 78 -43.98 7.12 14.59
N ARG A 79 -43.14 7.36 13.57
CA ARG A 79 -42.52 8.69 13.33
C ARG A 79 -43.52 9.76 12.91
N GLU A 80 -44.55 9.38 12.16
CA GLU A 80 -45.63 10.29 11.75
C GLU A 80 -46.59 10.60 12.90
N ILE A 81 -46.88 9.59 13.75
CA ILE A 81 -47.74 9.69 14.94
C ILE A 81 -47.06 10.44 16.11
N LEU A 82 -45.72 10.57 16.12
CA LEU A 82 -45.04 11.30 17.19
C LEU A 82 -45.54 12.75 17.27
N ALA A 83 -46.07 13.12 18.43
CA ALA A 83 -46.55 14.47 18.70
C ALA A 83 -45.41 15.49 18.52
N PRO A 84 -45.70 16.72 18.05
CA PRO A 84 -44.68 17.76 17.85
C PRO A 84 -43.83 18.03 19.09
N GLY A 85 -44.41 17.94 20.28
CA GLY A 85 -43.70 18.09 21.56
C GLY A 85 -42.65 16.99 21.79
N THR A 86 -42.97 15.73 21.50
CA THR A 86 -42.04 14.61 21.64
C THR A 86 -40.89 14.71 20.63
N LYS A 87 -41.16 15.20 19.42
CA LYS A 87 -40.11 15.49 18.43
C LYS A 87 -39.15 16.58 18.93
N LEU A 88 -39.67 17.62 19.57
CA LEU A 88 -38.86 18.69 20.15
C LEU A 88 -38.00 18.19 21.31
N GLU A 89 -38.55 17.42 22.23
CA GLU A 89 -37.78 16.79 23.33
C GLU A 89 -36.68 15.88 22.81
N LEU A 90 -36.96 15.09 21.76
CA LEU A 90 -35.99 14.19 21.17
C LEU A 90 -34.85 14.94 20.46
N VAL A 91 -35.15 16.07 19.81
CA VAL A 91 -34.14 16.94 19.21
C VAL A 91 -33.29 17.63 20.29
N LEU A 92 -33.91 18.09 21.38
CA LEU A 92 -33.18 18.69 22.50
C LEU A 92 -32.30 17.67 23.21
N ALA A 93 -32.78 16.45 23.42
CA ALA A 93 -32.00 15.36 24.00
C ALA A 93 -30.81 14.96 23.12
N ALA A 94 -30.95 15.07 21.80
CA ALA A 94 -29.89 14.76 20.83
C ALA A 94 -29.03 15.99 20.45
N GLN A 95 -29.24 17.16 21.06
CA GLN A 95 -28.57 18.39 20.65
C GLN A 95 -27.05 18.29 20.78
N ASP A 96 -26.55 17.84 21.93
CA ASP A 96 -25.10 17.73 22.17
C ASP A 96 -24.43 16.76 21.19
N ASP A 97 -25.11 15.67 20.84
CA ASP A 97 -24.61 14.69 19.88
C ASP A 97 -24.64 15.22 18.45
N LEU A 98 -25.67 15.99 18.09
CA LEU A 98 -25.72 16.70 16.80
C LEU A 98 -24.63 17.77 16.68
N GLU A 99 -24.32 18.48 17.76
CA GLU A 99 -23.23 19.45 17.78
C GLU A 99 -21.87 18.77 17.62
N LYS A 100 -21.62 17.68 18.35
CA LYS A 100 -20.41 16.85 18.17
C LYS A 100 -20.30 16.35 16.74
N PHE A 101 -21.36 15.75 16.20
CA PHE A 101 -21.38 15.26 14.83
C PHE A 101 -21.12 16.39 13.82
N ALA A 102 -21.69 17.58 14.02
CA ALA A 102 -21.43 18.73 13.17
C ALA A 102 -19.95 19.19 13.22
N THR A 103 -19.30 19.11 14.40
CA THR A 103 -17.87 19.40 14.51
C THR A 103 -17.01 18.33 13.82
N GLU A 104 -17.34 17.06 13.98
CA GLU A 104 -16.66 15.94 13.32
C GLU A 104 -16.79 16.02 11.80
N VAL A 105 -17.99 16.30 11.28
CA VAL A 105 -18.22 16.48 9.84
C VAL A 105 -17.43 17.67 9.29
N LYS A 106 -17.30 18.77 10.05
CA LYS A 106 -16.43 19.90 9.66
C LYS A 106 -14.97 19.48 9.60
N GLN A 107 -14.49 18.68 10.55
CA GLN A 107 -13.12 18.16 10.54
C GLN A 107 -12.88 17.22 9.37
N ILE A 108 -13.81 16.29 9.10
CA ILE A 108 -13.75 15.38 7.96
C ILE A 108 -13.70 16.17 6.64
N LYS A 109 -14.55 17.20 6.49
CA LYS A 109 -14.54 18.05 5.31
C LYS A 109 -13.26 18.85 5.14
N ALA A 110 -12.63 19.26 6.25
CA ALA A 110 -11.32 19.90 6.21
C ALA A 110 -10.20 18.91 5.79
N LEU A 111 -10.34 17.62 6.14
CA LEU A 111 -9.40 16.55 5.79
C LEU A 111 -9.60 16.01 4.37
N GLU A 112 -10.77 16.22 3.76
CA GLU A 112 -11.09 15.78 2.38
C GLU A 112 -10.11 16.35 1.34
N SER A 113 -9.65 17.59 1.54
CA SER A 113 -8.67 18.25 0.67
C SER A 113 -7.26 17.65 0.79
N VAL A 114 -6.91 17.10 1.95
CA VAL A 114 -5.63 16.43 2.19
C VAL A 114 -5.66 15.04 1.57
N VAL A 115 -6.75 14.29 1.74
CA VAL A 115 -6.88 12.94 1.18
C VAL A 115 -7.02 12.98 -0.35
N SER A 116 -7.68 14.00 -0.90
CA SER A 116 -7.83 14.19 -2.35
C SER A 116 -6.71 15.05 -2.96
N GLY A 117 -5.67 15.35 -2.18
CA GLY A 117 -4.58 16.21 -2.61
C GLY A 117 -3.93 15.67 -3.88
N ALA A 118 -3.80 16.53 -4.90
CA ALA A 118 -3.18 16.18 -6.19
C ALA A 118 -1.73 15.65 -6.06
N GLU A 119 -1.11 15.83 -4.89
CA GLU A 119 0.21 15.35 -4.51
C GLU A 119 0.30 13.81 -4.53
N TYR A 120 -0.77 13.08 -4.20
CA TYR A 120 -0.76 11.62 -4.26
C TYR A 120 -0.70 11.08 -5.70
N ASN A 121 -1.26 11.82 -6.67
CA ASN A 121 -1.10 11.48 -8.09
C ASN A 121 0.34 11.71 -8.57
N ALA A 122 1.10 12.58 -7.90
CA ALA A 122 2.51 12.74 -8.18
C ALA A 122 3.33 11.57 -7.62
N VAL A 123 2.96 11.02 -6.46
CA VAL A 123 3.62 9.84 -5.87
C VAL A 123 3.53 8.62 -6.77
N GLU A 124 2.39 8.37 -7.41
CA GLU A 124 2.23 7.27 -8.37
C GLU A 124 3.13 7.41 -9.61
N LYS A 125 3.48 8.65 -9.99
CA LYS A 125 4.42 8.95 -11.08
C LYS A 125 5.89 8.95 -10.64
N LEU A 126 6.18 9.44 -9.44
CA LEU A 126 7.52 9.55 -8.89
C LEU A 126 8.08 8.20 -8.44
N GLY A 127 7.22 7.25 -8.03
CA GLY A 127 7.63 5.88 -7.67
C GLY A 127 8.43 5.17 -8.78
N PRO A 128 7.91 5.03 -10.02
CA PRO A 128 8.64 4.40 -11.11
C PRO A 128 9.86 5.21 -11.58
N GLU A 129 9.92 6.52 -11.35
CA GLU A 129 11.10 7.35 -11.63
C GLU A 129 12.20 7.22 -10.56
N LEU A 130 11.84 6.94 -9.30
CA LEU A 130 12.80 6.71 -8.21
C LEU A 130 13.51 5.36 -8.34
N ALA A 131 12.83 4.33 -8.83
CA ALA A 131 13.40 2.99 -8.97
C ALA A 131 14.71 2.93 -9.79
N PRO A 132 14.80 3.53 -11.01
CA PRO A 132 16.07 3.57 -11.73
C PRO A 132 17.12 4.46 -11.06
N LEU A 133 16.70 5.51 -10.34
CA LEU A 133 17.61 6.37 -9.60
C LEU A 133 18.25 5.64 -8.41
N GLU A 134 17.50 4.81 -7.71
CA GLU A 134 18.00 3.98 -6.61
C GLU A 134 19.06 2.98 -7.10
N VAL A 135 18.80 2.34 -8.24
CA VAL A 135 19.76 1.44 -8.89
C VAL A 135 21.04 2.18 -9.31
N ALA A 136 20.89 3.37 -9.91
CA ALA A 136 22.03 4.19 -10.29
C ALA A 136 22.86 4.61 -9.07
N HIS A 137 22.19 4.98 -7.97
CA HIS A 137 22.86 5.37 -6.73
C HIS A 137 23.58 4.20 -6.06
N ALA A 138 23.01 3.00 -6.09
CA ALA A 138 23.67 1.80 -5.59
C ALA A 138 24.96 1.48 -6.37
N GLU A 139 24.93 1.62 -7.69
CA GLU A 139 26.11 1.44 -8.54
C GLU A 139 27.16 2.54 -8.29
N GLN A 140 26.74 3.80 -8.14
CA GLN A 140 27.64 4.90 -7.77
C GLN A 140 28.34 4.66 -6.43
N LEU A 141 27.60 4.15 -5.42
CA LEU A 141 28.18 3.84 -4.11
C LEU A 141 29.24 2.73 -4.21
N LYS A 142 28.99 1.72 -5.05
CA LYS A 142 29.95 0.65 -5.31
C LYS A 142 31.21 1.16 -6.00
N GLN A 143 31.06 2.01 -7.02
CA GLN A 143 32.19 2.63 -7.72
C GLN A 143 33.00 3.55 -6.80
N LEU A 144 32.32 4.34 -5.97
CA LEU A 144 32.97 5.19 -4.98
C LEU A 144 33.82 4.34 -4.01
N THR A 145 33.26 3.24 -3.51
CA THR A 145 33.96 2.34 -2.60
C THR A 145 35.21 1.74 -3.24
N ASP A 146 35.12 1.27 -4.49
CA ASP A 146 36.27 0.74 -5.23
C ASP A 146 37.37 1.80 -5.43
N VAL A 147 36.98 3.01 -5.85
CA VAL A 147 37.92 4.13 -6.04
C VAL A 147 38.58 4.50 -4.71
N THR A 148 37.82 4.61 -3.63
CA THR A 148 38.37 4.89 -2.30
C THR A 148 39.37 3.82 -1.88
N GLN A 149 39.05 2.53 -2.08
CA GLN A 149 39.96 1.45 -1.73
C GLN A 149 41.24 1.47 -2.57
N ARG A 150 41.15 1.78 -3.86
CA ARG A 150 42.32 1.96 -4.74
C ARG A 150 43.19 3.13 -4.30
N VAL A 151 42.59 4.26 -3.93
CA VAL A 151 43.32 5.44 -3.43
C VAL A 151 43.99 5.12 -2.10
N SER A 152 43.31 4.45 -1.16
CA SER A 152 43.91 4.02 0.11
C SER A 152 45.09 3.08 -0.11
N THR A 153 44.96 2.12 -1.03
CA THR A 153 46.06 1.19 -1.37
C THR A 153 47.24 1.93 -1.99
N LEU A 154 46.98 2.90 -2.88
CA LEU A 154 48.03 3.72 -3.46
C LEU A 154 48.75 4.56 -2.41
N MET A 155 48.00 5.12 -1.45
CA MET A 155 48.56 5.91 -0.36
C MET A 155 49.42 5.06 0.58
N GLU A 156 49.00 3.83 0.86
CA GLU A 156 49.79 2.86 1.64
C GLU A 156 51.09 2.50 0.92
N ASN A 157 51.02 2.20 -0.38
CA ASN A 157 52.20 1.91 -1.18
C ASN A 157 53.15 3.11 -1.24
N TYR A 158 52.61 4.32 -1.39
CA TYR A 158 53.40 5.55 -1.37
C TYR A 158 54.11 5.73 -0.04
N ASN A 159 53.41 5.55 1.08
CA ASN A 159 54.00 5.62 2.42
C ASN A 159 55.12 4.57 2.58
N GLY A 160 54.92 3.35 2.08
CA GLY A 160 55.95 2.30 2.08
C GLY A 160 57.19 2.70 1.26
N VAL A 161 57.00 3.25 0.06
CA VAL A 161 58.10 3.74 -0.78
C VAL A 161 58.85 4.88 -0.10
N ILE A 162 58.13 5.82 0.52
CA ILE A 162 58.78 6.92 1.26
C ILE A 162 59.55 6.40 2.46
N ASN A 163 59.01 5.45 3.22
CA ASN A 163 59.71 4.88 4.38
C ASN A 163 61.00 4.16 3.96
N THR A 164 60.94 3.32 2.93
CA THR A 164 62.15 2.64 2.39
C THR A 164 63.17 3.63 1.84
N LEU A 165 62.73 4.69 1.18
CA LEU A 165 63.61 5.75 0.70
C LEU A 165 64.27 6.50 1.86
N SER A 166 63.52 6.80 2.93
CA SER A 166 64.05 7.39 4.16
C SER A 166 65.08 6.49 4.83
N GLU A 167 64.84 5.18 4.91
CA GLU A 167 65.81 4.20 5.44
C GLU A 167 67.10 4.17 4.61
N ILE A 168 66.99 4.21 3.27
CA ILE A 168 68.16 4.28 2.38
C ILE A 168 68.95 5.57 2.63
N PHE A 169 68.26 6.72 2.74
CA PHE A 169 68.94 7.99 3.01
C PHE A 169 69.67 8.00 4.35
N ILE A 170 69.07 7.44 5.40
CA ILE A 170 69.74 7.29 6.71
C ILE A 170 70.98 6.40 6.56
N SER A 171 70.88 5.27 5.84
CA SER A 171 72.03 4.38 5.63
C SER A 171 73.17 5.06 4.87
N TRP A 172 72.85 5.93 3.91
CA TRP A 172 73.85 6.69 3.17
C TRP A 172 74.49 7.77 4.02
N ASP A 173 73.73 8.43 4.89
CA ASP A 173 74.25 9.42 5.84
C ASP A 173 75.25 8.76 6.82
N ASP A 174 74.92 7.58 7.34
CA ASP A 174 75.84 6.80 8.19
C ASP A 174 77.14 6.40 7.45
N ILE A 175 77.04 5.96 6.19
CA ILE A 175 78.21 5.63 5.38
C ILE A 175 79.07 6.88 5.12
N LEU A 176 78.45 8.02 4.80
CA LEU A 176 79.17 9.27 4.60
C LEU A 176 79.84 9.75 5.88
N ALA A 177 79.13 9.73 7.02
CA ALA A 177 79.67 10.12 8.32
C ALA A 177 80.86 9.24 8.74
N THR A 178 80.80 7.93 8.49
CA THR A 178 81.93 7.02 8.77
C THR A 178 83.13 7.31 7.86
N MET A 179 82.91 7.59 6.57
CA MET A 179 83.97 7.99 5.66
C MET A 179 84.61 9.33 6.05
N GLU A 180 83.80 10.34 6.41
CA GLU A 180 84.29 11.64 6.88
C GLU A 180 85.10 11.51 8.17
N SER A 181 84.67 10.66 9.10
CA SER A 181 85.40 10.38 10.34
C SER A 181 86.74 9.70 10.06
N HIS A 182 86.76 8.74 9.15
CA HIS A 182 87.99 8.05 8.74
C HIS A 182 88.97 8.99 8.02
N MET A 183 88.48 9.85 7.13
CA MET A 183 89.27 10.87 6.46
C MET A 183 89.83 11.89 7.46
N SER A 184 89.01 12.36 8.39
CA SER A 184 89.42 13.27 9.47
C SER A 184 90.51 12.64 10.37
N ALA A 185 90.43 11.34 10.64
CA ALA A 185 91.44 10.62 11.41
C ALA A 185 92.78 10.56 10.64
N LEU A 186 92.75 10.22 9.36
CA LEU A 186 93.94 10.20 8.49
C LEU A 186 94.57 11.59 8.34
N GLU A 187 93.77 12.65 8.24
CA GLU A 187 94.26 14.02 8.19
C GLU A 187 94.96 14.44 9.49
N ARG A 188 94.44 14.03 10.65
CA ARG A 188 95.13 14.27 11.95
C ARG A 188 96.45 13.52 12.04
N GLU A 189 96.50 12.26 11.64
CA GLU A 189 97.74 11.46 11.63
C GLU A 189 98.80 12.08 10.72
N LYS A 190 98.38 12.59 9.55
CA LYS A 190 99.26 13.29 8.61
C LYS A 190 99.71 14.66 9.12
N GLY A 191 98.85 15.38 9.84
CA GLY A 191 99.16 16.67 10.46
C GLY A 191 100.15 16.56 11.63
N ILE A 192 100.12 15.45 12.38
CA ILE A 192 101.04 15.19 13.51
C ILE A 192 102.45 14.80 13.00
N SER A 193 102.58 14.30 11.76
CA SER A 193 103.89 13.97 11.16
C SER A 193 104.61 15.15 10.49
N GLN A 194 104.02 16.35 10.46
CA GLN A 194 104.61 17.55 9.85
C GLN A 194 104.99 18.66 10.85
N THR A 195 104.93 18.38 12.15
CA THR A 195 105.48 19.23 13.23
C THR A 195 106.51 18.46 14.03
#